data_AF-A0A0V1PR33-F1
#
_entry.id   AF-A0A0V1PR33-F1
#
_cell.length_a   1.000
_cell.length_b   1.000
_cell.length_c   1.000
_cell.angle_alpha   90.00
_cell.angle_beta   90.00
_cell.angle_gamma   90.00
#
_symmetry.space_group_name_H-M   'P 1'
#
loop_
_entity.id
_entity.type
_entity.pdbx_description
1 polymer ?
#
loop_
_entity_poly.entity_id
_entity_poly.type
_entity_poly.pdbx_seq_one_letter_code
_entity_poly.pdbx_strand_id
1 'polypeptide(L)'
;MLAPAKQVNPIFTKRPSLEQRYYEVFNQDNVDIVNIRDTPITEVTETGLRTLEKEYDFDIIIYATGFDAVTGGFYQIDLKGKNSVSLRETWKNGTYTHLGMTIYGYPNLFFMYGPQGPSAFCNGPTCALTQSEWIRDAINYTEKNNYKRIRPTLEAQLGWKKYINDGANSTLLPIADSWYMGVNREGNKPKECLLYVYGANNYFKDISKEAENGYENFSFL
;
A
#
# COMPACT_ATOMS: atom_id res chain seq x y z
N MET A 1 28.56 3.21 5.65
CA MET A 1 28.84 2.96 4.21
C MET A 1 27.53 2.98 3.44
N LEU A 2 27.40 3.80 2.40
CA LEU A 2 26.15 4.01 1.63
C LEU A 2 25.80 2.86 0.66
N ALA A 3 26.81 2.17 0.13
CA ALA A 3 26.65 1.03 -0.77
C ALA A 3 27.43 -0.18 -0.22
N PRO A 4 26.88 -0.89 0.79
CA PRO A 4 27.57 -2.03 1.40
C PRO A 4 27.69 -3.20 0.42
N ALA A 5 28.79 -3.96 0.51
CA ALA A 5 29.01 -5.15 -0.32
C ALA A 5 27.95 -6.24 -0.07
N LYS A 6 27.44 -6.35 1.17
CA LYS A 6 26.31 -7.21 1.52
C LYS A 6 25.01 -6.42 1.38
N GLN A 7 24.08 -6.93 0.57
CA GLN A 7 22.76 -6.34 0.40
C GLN A 7 21.99 -6.33 1.72
N VAL A 8 21.34 -5.20 2.01
CA VAL A 8 20.48 -5.03 3.20
C VAL A 8 19.11 -5.68 2.97
N ASN A 9 18.58 -5.60 1.75
CA ASN A 9 17.37 -6.28 1.29
C ASN A 9 17.56 -6.67 -0.19
N PRO A 10 16.84 -7.67 -0.72
CA PRO A 10 16.88 -7.97 -2.15
C PRO A 10 16.41 -6.76 -2.97
N ILE A 11 17.09 -6.47 -4.08
CA ILE A 11 16.78 -5.32 -4.94
C ILE A 11 15.33 -5.45 -5.45
N PHE A 12 14.64 -4.31 -5.62
CA PHE A 12 13.25 -4.19 -6.08
C PHE A 12 12.16 -4.76 -5.17
N THR A 13 12.50 -5.25 -3.98
CA THR A 13 11.50 -5.58 -2.93
C THR A 13 10.91 -4.34 -2.24
N LYS A 14 11.42 -3.16 -2.60
CA LYS A 14 10.90 -1.82 -2.30
C LYS A 14 10.91 -0.99 -3.58
N ARG A 15 10.15 0.11 -3.64
CA ARG A 15 10.23 1.05 -4.76
C ARG A 15 11.61 1.70 -4.74
N PRO A 16 12.44 1.59 -5.79
CA PRO A 16 13.69 2.31 -5.85
C PRO A 16 13.42 3.82 -5.82
N SER A 17 14.15 4.52 -4.99
CA SER A 17 14.28 5.97 -5.11
C SER A 17 15.18 6.27 -6.29
N LEU A 18 14.76 7.20 -7.15
CA LEU A 18 15.63 7.75 -8.18
C LEU A 18 16.40 8.92 -7.59
N GLU A 19 17.65 9.06 -8.00
CA GLU A 19 18.52 10.15 -7.56
C GLU A 19 19.33 10.66 -8.76
N GLN A 20 19.93 11.84 -8.61
CA GLN A 20 20.78 12.44 -9.64
C GLN A 20 22.22 12.65 -9.16
N ARG A 21 22.38 13.10 -7.91
CA ARG A 21 23.67 13.44 -7.30
C ARG A 21 23.75 13.08 -5.81
N TYR A 22 22.85 12.21 -5.33
CA TYR A 22 22.70 11.94 -3.90
C TYR A 22 23.99 11.38 -3.30
N TYR A 23 24.68 10.49 -4.02
CA TYR A 23 25.92 9.91 -3.55
C TYR A 23 27.08 10.92 -3.58
N GLU A 24 27.16 11.77 -4.61
CA GLU A 24 28.20 12.79 -4.77
C GLU A 24 28.13 13.88 -3.71
N VAL A 25 26.94 14.17 -3.17
CA VAL A 25 26.75 15.17 -2.11
C VAL A 25 27.54 14.80 -0.85
N PHE A 26 27.72 13.51 -0.55
CA PHE A 26 28.50 13.05 0.60
C PHE A 26 30.03 13.18 0.43
N ASN A 27 30.52 13.63 -0.73
CA ASN A 27 31.95 13.96 -0.91
C ASN A 27 32.27 15.43 -0.54
N GLN A 28 31.27 16.22 -0.16
CA GLN A 28 31.48 17.61 0.26
C GLN A 28 31.88 17.67 1.73
N ASP A 29 32.78 18.60 2.09
CA ASP A 29 33.30 18.73 3.46
C ASP A 29 32.24 19.11 4.51
N ASN A 30 31.08 19.57 4.07
CA ASN A 30 29.98 20.05 4.92
C ASN A 30 28.79 19.08 4.98
N VAL A 31 28.96 17.83 4.55
CA VAL A 31 27.88 16.83 4.55
C VAL A 31 28.32 15.59 5.32
N ASP A 32 27.65 15.34 6.43
CA ASP A 32 27.84 14.16 7.25
C ASP A 32 26.74 13.11 7.04
N ILE A 33 27.09 11.86 7.33
CA ILE A 33 26.13 10.75 7.39
C ILE A 33 26.25 10.00 8.71
N VAL A 34 25.12 9.84 9.40
CA VAL A 34 25.04 9.16 10.69
C VAL A 34 24.26 7.85 10.52
N ASN A 35 24.87 6.71 10.88
CA ASN A 35 24.20 5.41 10.82
C ASN A 35 23.38 5.15 12.09
N ILE A 36 22.10 5.51 12.07
CA ILE A 36 21.19 5.34 13.22
C ILE A 36 20.88 3.88 13.59
N ARG A 37 21.34 2.88 12.81
CA ARG A 37 21.24 1.47 13.21
C ARG A 37 22.26 1.12 14.30
N ASP A 38 23.41 1.76 14.25
CA ASP A 38 24.51 1.53 15.20
C ASP A 38 24.36 2.49 16.39
N THR A 39 23.92 3.73 16.12
CA THR A 39 23.68 4.78 17.11
C THR A 39 22.26 5.37 16.99
N PRO A 40 21.23 4.64 17.49
CA PRO A 40 19.84 5.10 17.43
C PRO A 40 19.62 6.48 18.04
N ILE A 41 18.70 7.24 17.45
CA ILE A 41 18.20 8.49 18.03
C ILE A 41 17.39 8.14 19.28
N THR A 42 17.69 8.79 20.40
CA THR A 42 17.01 8.58 21.68
C THR A 42 16.09 9.72 22.06
N GLU A 43 16.39 10.94 21.60
CA GLU A 43 15.67 12.14 22.02
C GLU A 43 15.84 13.27 20.98
N VAL A 44 14.78 14.06 20.81
CA VAL A 44 14.87 15.40 20.21
C VAL A 44 15.12 16.36 21.36
N THR A 45 16.24 17.07 21.33
CA THR A 45 16.65 18.00 22.40
C THR A 45 16.27 19.43 22.02
N GLU A 46 16.50 20.39 22.93
CA GLU A 46 16.21 21.80 22.66
C GLU A 46 17.00 22.33 21.45
N THR A 47 18.21 21.82 21.23
CA THR A 47 19.13 22.30 20.18
C THR A 47 19.28 21.34 19.00
N GLY A 48 18.77 20.10 19.09
CA GLY A 48 18.89 19.15 17.98
C GLY A 48 18.47 17.71 18.28
N LEU A 49 19.35 16.75 17.97
CA LEU A 49 19.09 15.32 18.09
C LEU A 49 20.16 14.62 18.93
N ARG A 50 19.72 13.86 19.93
CA ARG A 50 20.58 12.98 20.73
C ARG A 50 20.53 11.56 20.16
N THR A 51 21.69 10.97 19.92
CA THR A 51 21.85 9.54 19.67
C THR A 51 22.45 8.84 20.90
N LEU A 52 22.59 7.51 20.86
CA LEU A 52 23.27 6.77 21.94
C LEU A 52 24.73 7.19 22.15
N GLU A 53 25.38 7.75 21.13
CA GLU A 53 26.81 8.09 21.19
C GLU A 53 27.06 9.57 21.48
N LYS A 54 26.28 10.48 20.88
CA LYS A 54 26.47 11.92 21.05
C LYS A 54 25.23 12.73 20.68
N GLU A 55 25.32 14.03 20.90
CA GLU A 55 24.31 15.01 20.51
C GLU A 55 24.77 15.79 19.27
N TYR A 56 23.81 16.12 18.41
CA TYR A 56 24.02 16.90 17.19
C TYR A 56 23.09 18.12 17.23
N ASP A 57 23.67 19.31 17.18
CA ASP A 57 22.90 20.56 17.13
C ASP A 57 22.46 20.88 15.69
N PHE A 58 21.21 21.32 15.53
CA PHE A 58 20.62 21.67 14.25
C PHE A 58 19.70 22.88 14.37
N ASP A 59 19.85 23.85 13.47
CA ASP A 59 18.89 24.95 13.36
C ASP A 59 17.54 24.49 12.77
N ILE A 60 17.58 23.47 11.91
CA ILE A 60 16.41 22.94 11.19
C ILE A 60 16.48 21.41 11.17
N ILE A 61 15.38 20.75 11.55
CA ILE A 61 15.21 19.30 11.45
C ILE A 61 14.13 18.98 10.41
N ILE A 62 14.47 18.17 9.41
CA ILE A 62 13.54 17.74 8.34
C ILE A 62 13.11 16.29 8.57
N TYR A 63 11.81 16.07 8.80
CA TYR A 63 11.23 14.73 8.95
C TYR A 63 10.92 14.08 7.59
N ALA A 64 11.89 13.35 7.05
CA ALA A 64 11.74 12.54 5.84
C ALA A 64 11.40 11.06 6.15
N THR A 65 10.49 10.82 7.11
CA THR A 65 10.19 9.48 7.68
C THR A 65 9.26 8.62 6.81
N GLY A 66 8.78 9.16 5.69
CA GLY A 66 7.90 8.46 4.75
C GLY A 66 6.42 8.56 5.12
N PHE A 67 5.64 7.55 4.71
CA PHE A 67 4.18 7.55 4.83
C PHE A 67 3.67 6.23 5.44
N ASP A 68 2.55 6.30 6.13
CA ASP A 68 1.69 5.14 6.40
C ASP A 68 0.93 4.78 5.11
N ALA A 69 1.65 4.08 4.23
CA ALA A 69 1.23 3.86 2.86
C ALA A 69 0.03 2.91 2.78
N VAL A 70 -0.78 3.11 1.74
CA VAL A 70 -1.87 2.24 1.28
C VAL A 70 -3.08 2.18 2.23
N THR A 71 -2.89 1.84 3.51
CA THR A 71 -4.00 1.67 4.47
C THR A 71 -4.13 2.83 5.47
N GLY A 72 -3.07 3.62 5.69
CA GLY A 72 -3.07 4.71 6.68
C GLY A 72 -4.22 5.70 6.52
N GLY A 73 -4.41 6.22 5.30
CA GLY A 73 -5.48 7.16 4.98
C GLY A 73 -6.89 6.57 5.18
N PHE A 74 -7.08 5.28 4.91
CA PHE A 74 -8.37 4.62 5.16
C PHE A 74 -8.74 4.61 6.65
N TYR A 75 -7.76 4.46 7.55
CA TYR A 75 -8.00 4.45 8.99
C TYR A 75 -8.22 5.83 9.62
N GLN A 76 -7.97 6.90 8.87
CA GLN A 76 -8.25 8.28 9.30
C GLN A 76 -9.73 8.63 9.11
N ILE A 77 -10.45 7.87 8.27
CA ILE A 77 -11.88 8.04 8.02
C ILE A 77 -12.64 7.07 8.93
N ASP A 78 -13.67 7.54 9.64
CA ASP A 78 -14.61 6.66 10.36
C ASP A 78 -15.59 5.98 9.38
N LEU A 79 -15.03 5.17 8.48
CA LEU A 79 -15.78 4.47 7.45
C LEU A 79 -16.51 3.28 8.07
N LYS A 80 -17.84 3.30 7.97
CA LYS A 80 -18.73 2.25 8.49
C LYS A 80 -19.50 1.58 7.36
N GLY A 81 -19.49 0.26 7.37
CA GLY A 81 -20.23 -0.57 6.43
C GLY A 81 -21.59 -1.00 6.98
N LYS A 82 -22.07 -2.14 6.48
CA LYS A 82 -23.30 -2.80 6.94
C LYS A 82 -23.24 -3.06 8.45
N ASN A 83 -24.37 -2.86 9.12
CA ASN A 83 -24.52 -3.01 10.57
C ASN A 83 -23.58 -2.09 11.38
N SER A 84 -23.16 -0.96 10.81
CA SER A 84 -22.27 0.02 11.45
C SER A 84 -20.88 -0.52 11.85
N VAL A 85 -20.46 -1.64 11.26
CA VAL A 85 -19.11 -2.20 11.47
C VAL A 85 -18.09 -1.28 10.82
N SER A 86 -17.06 -0.89 11.57
CA SER A 86 -16.01 0.00 11.07
C SER A 86 -14.98 -0.73 10.22
N LEU A 87 -14.32 0.01 9.32
CA LEU A 87 -13.24 -0.55 8.51
C LEU A 87 -12.08 -1.05 9.37
N ARG A 88 -11.82 -0.35 10.48
CA ARG A 88 -10.80 -0.74 11.46
C ARG A 88 -11.09 -2.13 12.03
N GLU A 89 -12.34 -2.41 12.39
CA GLU A 89 -12.75 -3.73 12.87
C GLU A 89 -12.66 -4.77 11.75
N THR A 90 -13.08 -4.41 10.53
CA THR A 90 -13.02 -5.31 9.35
C THR A 90 -11.59 -5.71 9.01
N TRP A 91 -10.64 -4.78 9.12
CA TRP A 91 -9.24 -4.98 8.78
C TRP A 91 -8.32 -5.25 9.98
N LYS A 92 -8.88 -5.61 11.15
CA LYS A 92 -8.08 -5.83 12.37
C LYS A 92 -7.07 -6.98 12.22
N ASN A 93 -7.41 -7.99 11.44
CA ASN A 93 -6.60 -9.19 11.20
C ASN A 93 -5.97 -9.20 9.80
N GLY A 94 -5.80 -8.02 9.19
CA GLY A 94 -5.29 -7.85 7.84
C GLY A 94 -6.31 -7.24 6.90
N THR A 95 -5.86 -6.93 5.70
CA THR A 95 -6.54 -6.14 4.69
C THR A 95 -7.29 -7.08 3.77
N TYR A 96 -8.52 -6.70 3.45
CA TYR A 96 -9.41 -7.49 2.61
C TYR A 96 -10.11 -6.57 1.63
N THR A 97 -9.97 -6.88 0.35
CA THR A 97 -10.64 -6.20 -0.75
C THR A 97 -10.99 -7.23 -1.82
N HIS A 98 -11.86 -6.85 -2.74
CA HIS A 98 -11.99 -7.53 -4.02
C HIS A 98 -11.54 -6.57 -5.14
N LEU A 99 -10.69 -7.08 -6.03
CA LEU A 99 -10.03 -6.36 -7.13
C LEU A 99 -9.24 -5.11 -6.70
N GLY A 100 -8.95 -4.94 -5.41
CA GLY A 100 -8.31 -3.75 -4.87
C GLY A 100 -9.13 -2.46 -5.03
N MET A 101 -10.46 -2.58 -5.24
CA MET A 101 -11.36 -1.43 -5.46
C MET A 101 -12.63 -1.47 -4.60
N THR A 102 -13.00 -2.63 -4.06
CA THR A 102 -14.25 -2.81 -3.29
C THR A 102 -14.02 -3.65 -2.04
N ILE A 103 -14.93 -3.56 -1.05
CA ILE A 103 -14.83 -4.31 0.22
C ILE A 103 -16.18 -4.95 0.54
N TYR A 104 -16.17 -6.24 0.89
CA TYR A 104 -17.33 -6.95 1.38
C TYR A 104 -17.89 -6.29 2.64
N GLY A 105 -19.20 -6.03 2.65
CA GLY A 105 -19.86 -5.32 3.76
C GLY A 105 -19.93 -3.81 3.59
N TYR A 106 -19.31 -3.23 2.55
CA TYR A 106 -19.36 -1.80 2.24
C TYR A 106 -19.97 -1.60 0.85
N PRO A 107 -21.31 -1.71 0.72
CA PRO A 107 -21.97 -1.57 -0.58
C PRO A 107 -21.80 -0.17 -1.15
N ASN A 108 -21.71 -0.07 -2.48
CA ASN A 108 -21.52 1.18 -3.24
C ASN A 108 -20.23 1.95 -2.87
N LEU A 109 -19.33 1.34 -2.11
CA LEU A 109 -18.00 1.89 -1.86
C LEU A 109 -17.04 1.41 -2.95
N PHE A 110 -16.43 2.39 -3.63
CA PHE A 110 -15.31 2.18 -4.51
C PHE A 110 -14.13 3.04 -4.06
N PHE A 111 -12.91 2.55 -4.28
CA PHE A 111 -11.69 3.32 -4.12
C PHE A 111 -10.70 2.94 -5.21
N MET A 112 -9.78 3.85 -5.50
CA MET A 112 -8.71 3.67 -6.47
C MET A 112 -7.37 3.70 -5.76
N TYR A 113 -6.35 3.13 -6.39
CA TYR A 113 -4.95 3.15 -5.91
C TYR A 113 -4.79 2.66 -4.46
N GLY A 114 -5.67 1.75 -4.03
CA GLY A 114 -5.75 1.22 -2.68
C GLY A 114 -4.98 -0.10 -2.49
N PRO A 115 -5.20 -0.79 -1.35
CA PRO A 115 -4.59 -2.09 -1.11
C PRO A 115 -5.09 -3.15 -2.08
N GLN A 116 -4.22 -4.13 -2.36
CA GLN A 116 -4.46 -5.29 -3.22
C GLN A 116 -4.83 -4.96 -4.68
N GLY A 117 -4.67 -3.69 -5.09
CA GLY A 117 -4.53 -3.28 -6.48
C GLY A 117 -3.05 -3.09 -6.85
N PRO A 118 -2.72 -2.76 -8.12
CA PRO A 118 -1.33 -2.62 -8.56
C PRO A 118 -0.60 -1.49 -7.86
N SER A 119 -1.31 -0.37 -7.62
CA SER A 119 -0.86 0.80 -6.86
C SER A 119 0.61 1.15 -7.13
N ALA A 120 1.51 0.85 -6.20
CA ALA A 120 2.93 1.20 -6.31
C ALA A 120 3.70 0.50 -7.44
N PHE A 121 3.22 -0.65 -7.92
CA PHE A 121 3.76 -1.42 -9.04
C PHE A 121 3.18 -1.03 -10.40
N CYS A 122 2.47 0.09 -10.44
CA CYS A 122 1.92 0.66 -11.65
C CYS A 122 2.30 2.13 -11.78
N ASN A 123 2.35 2.61 -13.02
CA ASN A 123 2.35 4.04 -13.27
C ASN A 123 1.02 4.63 -12.77
N GLY A 124 1.09 5.60 -11.86
CA GLY A 124 -0.08 6.16 -11.17
C GLY A 124 -1.21 6.59 -12.12
N PRO A 125 -0.94 7.50 -13.09
CA PRO A 125 -1.93 7.92 -14.08
C PRO A 125 -2.56 6.78 -14.88
N THR A 126 -1.75 5.79 -15.29
CA THR A 126 -2.25 4.62 -16.04
C THR A 126 -3.23 3.81 -15.20
N CYS A 127 -2.87 3.45 -13.96
CA CYS A 127 -3.77 2.69 -13.11
C CYS A 127 -4.99 3.49 -12.67
N ALA A 128 -4.82 4.79 -12.38
CA ALA A 128 -5.94 5.65 -12.01
C ALA A 128 -6.97 5.75 -13.14
N LEU A 129 -6.53 5.93 -14.40
CA LEU A 129 -7.43 5.95 -15.55
C LEU A 129 -8.20 4.63 -15.67
N THR A 130 -7.50 3.50 -15.74
CA THR A 130 -8.14 2.20 -15.92
C THR A 130 -9.08 1.82 -14.77
N GLN A 131 -8.71 2.10 -13.52
CA GLN A 131 -9.60 1.88 -12.38
C GLN A 131 -10.83 2.80 -12.43
N SER A 132 -10.65 4.07 -12.82
CA SER A 132 -11.76 5.02 -12.93
C SER A 132 -12.77 4.61 -14.01
N GLU A 133 -12.30 4.11 -15.15
CA GLU A 133 -13.15 3.60 -16.23
C GLU A 133 -13.92 2.36 -15.79
N TRP A 134 -13.24 1.42 -15.13
CA TRP A 134 -13.90 0.23 -14.59
C TRP A 134 -14.97 0.59 -13.55
N ILE A 135 -14.68 1.51 -12.62
CA ILE A 135 -15.65 1.96 -11.61
C ILE A 135 -16.85 2.66 -12.27
N ARG A 136 -16.60 3.54 -13.26
CA ARG A 136 -17.66 4.16 -14.06
C ARG A 136 -18.56 3.10 -14.70
N ASP A 137 -17.97 2.06 -15.28
CA ASP A 137 -18.72 1.02 -15.98
C ASP A 137 -19.52 0.13 -15.01
N ALA A 138 -19.00 -0.13 -13.79
CA ALA A 138 -19.72 -0.83 -12.73
C ALA A 138 -20.93 -0.02 -12.23
N ILE A 139 -20.78 1.29 -12.09
CA ILE A 139 -21.87 2.21 -11.74
C ILE A 139 -22.92 2.22 -12.86
N ASN A 140 -22.51 2.40 -14.12
CA ASN A 140 -23.43 2.37 -15.27
C ASN A 140 -24.19 1.05 -15.38
N TYR A 141 -23.52 -0.09 -15.14
CA TYR A 141 -24.17 -1.39 -15.12
C TYR A 141 -25.22 -1.49 -14.01
N THR A 142 -24.92 -0.98 -12.82
CA THR A 142 -25.85 -0.95 -11.69
C THR A 142 -27.09 -0.11 -12.03
N GLU A 143 -26.90 1.09 -12.59
CA GLU A 143 -27.99 2.00 -12.96
C GLU A 143 -28.85 1.45 -14.10
N LYS A 144 -28.22 0.95 -15.18
CA LYS A 144 -28.92 0.41 -16.36
C LYS A 144 -29.83 -0.77 -16.01
N ASN A 145 -29.44 -1.57 -15.03
CA ASN A 145 -30.21 -2.73 -14.56
C ASN A 145 -31.15 -2.41 -13.37
N ASN A 146 -31.31 -1.13 -13.00
CA ASN A 146 -32.14 -0.66 -11.89
C ASN A 146 -31.77 -1.23 -10.51
N TYR A 147 -30.53 -1.65 -10.32
CA TYR A 147 -30.02 -2.05 -9.00
C TYR A 147 -29.75 -0.81 -8.14
N LYS A 148 -29.91 -0.93 -6.83
CA LYS A 148 -29.63 0.11 -5.83
C LYS A 148 -28.32 -0.12 -5.09
N ARG A 149 -27.84 -1.37 -5.07
CA ARG A 149 -26.61 -1.74 -4.39
C ARG A 149 -25.78 -2.68 -5.23
N ILE A 150 -24.47 -2.42 -5.23
CA ILE A 150 -23.42 -3.32 -5.70
C ILE A 150 -22.45 -3.57 -4.53
N ARG A 151 -22.10 -4.83 -4.31
CA ARG A 151 -21.06 -5.23 -3.33
C ARG A 151 -20.38 -6.51 -3.78
N PRO A 152 -19.08 -6.70 -3.53
CA PRO A 152 -18.45 -7.98 -3.80
C PRO A 152 -19.04 -9.05 -2.88
N THR A 153 -18.99 -10.31 -3.29
CA THR A 153 -19.28 -11.44 -2.40
C THR A 153 -18.14 -11.64 -1.40
N LEU A 154 -18.42 -12.34 -0.29
CA LEU A 154 -17.38 -12.68 0.69
C LEU A 154 -16.33 -13.61 0.07
N GLU A 155 -16.78 -14.59 -0.72
CA GLU A 155 -15.93 -15.53 -1.43
C GLU A 155 -14.94 -14.81 -2.36
N ALA A 156 -15.43 -13.86 -3.16
CA ALA A 156 -14.61 -13.09 -4.08
C ALA A 156 -13.52 -12.27 -3.38
N GLN A 157 -13.83 -11.67 -2.23
CA GLN A 157 -12.85 -10.94 -1.41
C GLN A 157 -11.80 -11.88 -0.81
N LEU A 158 -12.22 -13.02 -0.26
CA LEU A 158 -11.30 -14.00 0.34
C LEU A 158 -10.40 -14.64 -0.72
N GLY A 159 -10.98 -15.00 -1.88
CA GLY A 159 -10.26 -15.52 -3.04
C GLY A 159 -9.24 -14.52 -3.56
N TRP A 160 -9.61 -13.24 -3.68
CA TRP A 160 -8.68 -12.18 -4.09
C TRP A 160 -7.51 -12.04 -3.14
N LYS A 161 -7.75 -11.95 -1.82
CA LYS A 161 -6.68 -11.90 -0.83
C LYS A 161 -5.73 -13.10 -0.94
N LYS A 162 -6.27 -14.31 -1.08
CA LYS A 162 -5.46 -15.52 -1.26
C LYS A 162 -4.61 -15.41 -2.52
N TYR A 163 -5.21 -15.03 -3.65
CA TYR A 163 -4.51 -14.85 -4.92
C TYR A 163 -3.34 -13.87 -4.81
N ILE A 164 -3.54 -12.71 -4.17
CA ILE A 164 -2.46 -11.73 -3.93
C ILE A 164 -1.33 -12.33 -3.09
N ASN A 165 -1.66 -13.00 -1.99
CA ASN A 165 -0.65 -13.57 -1.09
C ASN A 165 0.12 -14.74 -1.74
N ASP A 166 -0.57 -15.62 -2.47
CA ASP A 166 0.08 -16.70 -3.23
C ASP A 166 1.09 -16.13 -4.23
N GLY A 167 0.70 -15.07 -4.96
CA GLY A 167 1.57 -14.35 -5.86
C GLY A 167 2.79 -13.80 -5.14
N ALA A 168 2.58 -13.06 -4.05
CA ALA A 168 3.67 -12.45 -3.31
C ALA A 168 4.65 -13.50 -2.76
N ASN A 169 4.15 -14.63 -2.27
CA ASN A 169 4.93 -15.75 -1.75
C ASN A 169 5.77 -16.46 -2.81
N SER A 170 5.45 -16.29 -4.10
CA SER A 170 6.28 -16.76 -5.22
C SER A 170 7.44 -15.81 -5.59
N THR A 171 7.59 -14.70 -4.86
CA THR A 171 8.61 -13.66 -5.11
C THR A 171 9.50 -13.46 -3.88
N LEU A 172 10.48 -12.54 -3.99
CA LEU A 172 11.31 -12.13 -2.85
C LEU A 172 10.65 -11.07 -1.96
N LEU A 173 9.45 -10.57 -2.30
CA LEU A 173 8.77 -9.50 -1.56
C LEU A 173 8.62 -9.79 -0.05
N PRO A 174 8.24 -11.02 0.37
CA PRO A 174 8.05 -11.31 1.79
C PRO A 174 9.33 -11.24 2.63
N ILE A 175 10.51 -11.31 2.00
CA ILE A 175 11.81 -11.26 2.69
C ILE A 175 12.06 -9.86 3.26
N ALA A 176 11.67 -8.81 2.53
CA ALA A 176 11.96 -7.44 2.93
C ALA A 176 10.93 -6.88 3.92
N ASP A 177 11.40 -6.06 4.86
CA ASP A 177 10.52 -5.25 5.71
C ASP A 177 10.22 -3.95 4.97
N SER A 178 9.11 -3.96 4.24
CA SER A 178 8.65 -2.86 3.41
C SER A 178 7.19 -2.54 3.65
N TRP A 179 6.81 -1.31 3.30
CA TRP A 179 5.42 -0.89 3.29
C TRP A 179 4.56 -1.67 2.29
N TYR A 180 5.15 -2.32 1.27
CA TYR A 180 4.44 -3.26 0.41
C TYR A 180 3.88 -4.45 1.20
N MET A 181 4.55 -4.82 2.29
CA MET A 181 4.20 -5.92 3.17
C MET A 181 3.48 -5.45 4.45
N GLY A 182 3.03 -4.20 4.48
CA GLY A 182 2.37 -3.59 5.65
C GLY A 182 3.31 -3.25 6.82
N VAL A 183 4.63 -3.41 6.64
CA VAL A 183 5.65 -3.19 7.68
C VAL A 183 6.13 -1.74 7.62
N ASN A 184 5.33 -0.82 8.19
CA ASN A 184 5.68 0.60 8.29
C ASN A 184 5.03 1.32 9.50
N ARG A 185 4.35 0.57 10.38
CA ARG A 185 3.53 1.12 11.47
C ARG A 185 3.80 0.36 12.76
N GLU A 186 3.89 1.06 13.89
CA GLU A 186 3.91 0.42 15.20
C GLU A 186 2.58 -0.34 15.43
N GLY A 187 2.66 -1.65 15.70
CA GLY A 187 1.51 -2.50 16.01
C GLY A 187 1.59 -3.93 15.45
N ASN A 188 0.77 -4.83 16.01
CA ASN A 188 0.72 -6.27 15.69
C ASN A 188 -0.05 -6.61 14.40
N LYS A 189 0.14 -5.86 13.31
CA LYS A 189 -0.49 -6.26 12.04
C LYS A 189 0.27 -7.40 11.39
N PRO A 190 -0.42 -8.40 10.81
CA PRO A 190 0.24 -9.47 10.08
C PRO A 190 0.99 -8.89 8.88
N LYS A 191 2.23 -9.36 8.69
CA LYS A 191 3.00 -9.09 7.47
C LYS A 191 2.28 -9.78 6.30
N GLU A 192 1.68 -8.98 5.42
CA GLU A 192 0.89 -9.44 4.28
C GLU A 192 1.12 -8.54 3.07
N CYS A 193 0.95 -9.07 1.86
CA CYS A 193 1.15 -8.25 0.68
C CYS A 193 -0.05 -7.33 0.44
N LEU A 194 0.23 -6.03 0.32
CA LEU A 194 -0.76 -4.99 0.06
C LEU A 194 -0.86 -4.61 -1.42
N LEU A 195 -0.13 -5.28 -2.33
CA LEU A 195 -0.06 -4.90 -3.74
C LEU A 195 -0.38 -6.10 -4.63
N TYR A 196 -1.00 -5.83 -5.78
CA TYR A 196 -1.13 -6.81 -6.85
C TYR A 196 0.22 -7.02 -7.53
N VAL A 197 0.72 -8.27 -7.52
CA VAL A 197 2.11 -8.57 -7.90
C VAL A 197 2.27 -9.18 -9.29
N TYR A 198 1.19 -9.52 -10.00
CA TYR A 198 1.27 -10.18 -11.30
C TYR A 198 1.45 -9.22 -12.49
N GLY A 199 1.71 -7.94 -12.22
CA GLY A 199 1.90 -6.88 -13.21
C GLY A 199 0.61 -6.20 -13.67
N ALA A 200 0.70 -4.90 -13.98
CA ALA A 200 -0.47 -4.06 -14.27
C ALA A 200 -1.34 -4.58 -15.42
N ASN A 201 -0.74 -5.09 -16.50
CA ASN A 201 -1.51 -5.62 -17.63
C ASN A 201 -2.37 -6.84 -17.26
N ASN A 202 -1.90 -7.70 -16.35
CA ASN A 202 -2.69 -8.83 -15.88
C ASN A 202 -3.82 -8.37 -14.97
N TYR A 203 -3.56 -7.37 -14.10
CA TYR A 203 -4.62 -6.73 -13.33
C TYR A 203 -5.71 -6.14 -14.23
N PHE A 204 -5.34 -5.45 -15.31
CA PHE A 204 -6.30 -4.89 -16.26
C PHE A 204 -7.16 -5.97 -16.92
N LYS A 205 -6.57 -7.12 -17.26
CA LYS A 205 -7.32 -8.28 -17.75
C LYS A 205 -8.25 -8.85 -16.69
N ASP A 206 -7.80 -8.98 -15.46
CA ASP A 206 -8.62 -9.52 -14.37
C ASP A 206 -9.86 -8.67 -14.12
N ILE A 207 -9.72 -7.34 -14.05
CA ILE A 207 -10.87 -6.45 -13.84
C ILE A 207 -11.77 -6.39 -15.09
N SER A 208 -11.19 -6.43 -16.30
CA SER A 208 -11.99 -6.42 -17.54
C SER A 208 -12.83 -7.69 -17.64
N LYS A 209 -12.24 -8.85 -17.33
CA LYS A 209 -12.93 -10.14 -17.31
C LYS A 209 -14.11 -10.14 -16.33
N GLU A 210 -13.95 -9.55 -15.14
CA GLU A 210 -15.05 -9.39 -14.19
C GLU A 210 -16.22 -8.62 -14.80
N ALA A 211 -15.95 -7.49 -15.47
CA ALA A 211 -16.97 -6.67 -16.10
C ALA A 211 -17.62 -7.40 -17.31
N GLU A 212 -16.83 -8.08 -18.13
CA GLU A 212 -17.29 -8.89 -19.28
C GLU A 212 -18.20 -10.05 -18.85
N ASN A 213 -17.93 -10.65 -17.69
CA ASN A 213 -18.76 -11.70 -17.09
C ASN A 213 -20.00 -11.16 -16.37
N GLY A 214 -20.32 -9.86 -16.49
CA GLY A 214 -21.49 -9.26 -15.88
C GLY A 214 -21.37 -9.12 -14.35
N TYR A 215 -20.15 -8.95 -13.84
CA TYR A 215 -19.85 -8.79 -12.42
C TYR A 215 -20.31 -9.99 -11.57
N GLU A 216 -20.01 -11.21 -12.02
CA GLU A 216 -20.44 -12.47 -11.38
C GLU A 216 -20.00 -12.61 -9.92
N ASN A 217 -18.91 -11.94 -9.52
CA ASN A 217 -18.40 -11.94 -8.15
C ASN A 217 -19.04 -10.85 -7.28
N PHE A 218 -20.07 -10.17 -7.80
CA PHE A 218 -20.82 -9.14 -7.09
C PHE A 218 -22.26 -9.57 -6.84
N SER A 219 -22.81 -9.09 -5.72
CA SER A 219 -24.24 -9.17 -5.43
C SER A 219 -24.90 -7.84 -5.72
N PHE A 220 -26.02 -7.91 -6.43
CA PHE A 220 -26.86 -6.76 -6.77
C PHE A 220 -28.20 -6.83 -6.01
N LEU A 221 -28.68 -5.69 -5.51
CA LEU A 221 -29.97 -5.53 -4.82
C LEU A 221 -30.64 -4.22 -5.25
#